data_AF-A0A292YHG7-F1
#
_entry.id   AF-A0A292YHG7-F1
#
_cell.length_a   1.000
_cell.length_b   1.000
_cell.length_c   1.000
_cell.angle_alpha   90.00
_cell.angle_beta   90.00
_cell.angle_gamma   90.00
#
_symmetry.space_group_name_H-M   'P 1'
#
loop_
_entity.id
_entity.type
_entity.pdbx_description
1 polymer ?
#
loop_
_entity_poly.entity_id
_entity_poly.type
_entity_poly.pdbx_seq_one_letter_code
_entity_poly.pdbx_strand_id
1 'polypeptide(L)'
;MTRTSRLGREAPGQDMLFDDDLTDRVLRDARDPGYALVGINESVHTRHIGTRAAEHALPVRPDVAATVHQLLTAGRLVHGPRLTVTVDGRTEPESATAVDIPAVATTGPQPGDRLLVHVDVVRPGLGLVTCSVGDFSGSIIRESGTYLVETETGDVIGRARSYRAGAERLARHHGFRADPVEIEHEHEVYG
;
A
#
# COMPACT_ATOMS: atom_id res chain seq x y z
N MET A 1 -42.81 10.22 -28.23
CA MET A 1 -42.57 11.02 -27.02
C MET A 1 -42.56 10.10 -25.82
N THR A 2 -41.62 10.35 -24.91
CA THR A 2 -41.54 9.94 -23.49
C THR A 2 -41.31 8.45 -23.13
N ARG A 3 -40.03 8.17 -22.84
CA ARG A 3 -39.53 7.15 -21.91
C ARG A 3 -40.15 7.34 -20.52
N THR A 4 -40.43 6.24 -19.82
CA THR A 4 -40.50 6.25 -18.35
C THR A 4 -39.70 5.07 -17.82
N SER A 5 -38.68 5.45 -17.05
CA SER A 5 -37.69 4.61 -16.40
C SER A 5 -38.16 4.26 -14.98
N ARG A 6 -37.53 3.22 -14.41
CA ARG A 6 -37.30 2.95 -12.98
C ARG A 6 -38.50 2.50 -12.13
N LEU A 7 -38.44 1.23 -11.75
CA LEU A 7 -38.48 0.73 -10.36
C LEU A 7 -37.53 -0.49 -10.39
N GLY A 8 -36.35 -0.47 -9.75
CA GLY A 8 -36.19 -0.19 -8.33
C GLY A 8 -36.14 -1.54 -7.61
N ARG A 9 -35.05 -2.30 -7.80
CA ARG A 9 -34.68 -3.36 -6.86
C ARG A 9 -33.36 -2.94 -6.25
N GLU A 10 -33.48 -2.25 -5.13
CA GLU A 10 -32.38 -1.88 -4.25
C GLU A 10 -31.68 -3.16 -3.79
N ALA A 11 -30.40 -3.27 -4.12
CA ALA A 11 -29.49 -4.16 -3.41
C ALA A 11 -28.83 -3.33 -2.30
N PRO A 12 -29.01 -3.68 -1.02
CA PRO A 12 -28.26 -3.07 0.07
C PRO A 12 -26.87 -3.70 0.09
N GLY A 13 -25.88 -2.96 -0.37
CA GLY A 13 -24.51 -3.45 -0.50
C GLY A 13 -23.69 -2.62 -1.47
N GLN A 14 -23.77 -1.29 -1.36
CA GLN A 14 -22.66 -0.47 -1.83
C GLN A 14 -21.56 -0.60 -0.77
N ASP A 15 -20.84 -1.72 -0.83
CA ASP A 15 -19.43 -1.71 -0.46
C ASP A 15 -18.84 -0.53 -1.23
N MET A 16 -18.50 0.52 -0.47
CA MET A 16 -17.65 1.58 -0.98
C MET A 16 -16.38 0.88 -1.42
N LEU A 17 -16.26 0.62 -2.71
CA LEU A 17 -15.03 0.13 -3.33
C LEU A 17 -13.94 1.09 -2.87
N PHE A 18 -13.16 0.65 -1.88
CA PHE A 18 -11.79 1.09 -1.77
C PHE A 18 -11.21 0.79 -3.15
N ASP A 19 -10.82 1.84 -3.86
CA ASP A 19 -9.85 1.64 -4.91
C ASP A 19 -8.60 1.18 -4.15
N ASP A 20 -8.44 -0.14 -4.01
CA ASP A 20 -7.44 -0.77 -3.14
C ASP A 20 -6.04 -0.26 -3.51
N ASP A 21 -5.82 0.01 -4.80
CA ASP A 21 -4.59 0.60 -5.32
C ASP A 21 -4.37 2.06 -4.84
N LEU A 22 -5.44 2.85 -4.72
CA LEU A 22 -5.37 4.22 -4.19
C LEU A 22 -5.19 4.22 -2.68
N THR A 23 -5.89 3.33 -1.99
CA THR A 23 -5.82 3.18 -0.53
C THR A 23 -4.42 2.76 -0.10
N ASP A 24 -3.84 1.76 -0.77
CA ASP A 24 -2.47 1.31 -0.54
C ASP A 24 -1.45 2.41 -0.84
N ARG A 25 -1.70 3.23 -1.87
CA ARG A 25 -0.85 4.38 -2.18
C ARG A 25 -0.91 5.44 -1.06
N VAL A 26 -2.10 5.79 -0.59
CA VAL A 26 -2.27 6.77 0.49
C VAL A 26 -1.61 6.29 1.79
N LEU A 27 -1.78 5.02 2.15
CA LEU A 27 -1.13 4.45 3.33
C LEU A 27 0.40 4.41 3.21
N ARG A 28 0.93 4.22 1.99
CA ARG A 28 2.37 4.29 1.73
C ARG A 28 2.89 5.72 1.85
N ASP A 29 2.26 6.65 1.15
CA ASP A 29 2.70 8.05 1.06
C ASP A 29 2.52 8.79 2.39
N ALA A 30 1.63 8.33 3.27
CA ALA A 30 1.50 8.81 4.65
C ALA A 30 2.78 8.62 5.49
N ARG A 31 3.67 7.67 5.13
CA ARG A 31 4.96 7.48 5.83
C ARG A 31 6.05 8.42 5.34
N ASP A 32 6.12 8.63 4.03
CA ASP A 32 7.11 9.46 3.35
C ASP A 32 6.58 9.73 1.93
N PRO A 33 6.25 10.98 1.55
CA PRO A 33 6.58 12.27 2.18
C PRO A 33 5.72 12.68 3.41
N GLY A 34 4.54 12.08 3.60
CA GLY A 34 3.56 12.39 4.65
C GLY A 34 2.42 13.31 4.19
N TYR A 35 1.35 13.41 4.99
CA TYR A 35 0.24 14.35 4.77
C TYR A 35 0.05 15.30 5.95
N ALA A 36 -0.54 16.46 5.71
CA ALA A 36 -0.93 17.44 6.72
C ALA A 36 -2.35 17.97 6.43
N LEU A 37 -3.12 18.15 7.50
CA LEU A 37 -4.42 18.83 7.47
C LEU A 37 -4.19 20.31 7.81
N VAL A 38 -4.57 21.19 6.88
CA VAL A 38 -4.28 22.62 6.93
C VAL A 38 -5.57 23.41 7.12
N GLY A 39 -5.55 24.32 8.09
CA GLY A 39 -6.65 25.21 8.47
C GLY A 39 -7.91 24.54 9.06
N ILE A 40 -8.89 25.37 9.43
CA ILE A 40 -10.19 24.93 9.98
C ILE A 40 -10.99 23.95 9.12
N ASN A 41 -10.72 23.90 7.81
CA ASN A 41 -11.41 23.01 6.88
C ASN A 41 -10.70 21.66 6.72
N GLU A 42 -9.60 21.44 7.45
CA GLU A 42 -8.79 20.23 7.39
C GLU A 42 -8.39 19.86 5.95
N SER A 43 -8.00 20.86 5.15
CA SER A 43 -7.61 20.62 3.76
C SER A 43 -6.40 19.69 3.74
N VAL A 44 -6.42 18.64 2.93
CA VAL A 44 -5.32 17.68 2.87
C VAL A 44 -4.22 18.21 1.94
N HIS A 45 -3.01 18.28 2.47
CA HIS A 45 -1.80 18.65 1.72
C HIS A 45 -0.74 17.57 1.86
N THR A 46 0.07 17.37 0.82
CA THR A 46 1.28 16.55 0.90
C THR A 46 2.35 17.31 1.69
N ARG A 47 3.00 16.65 2.64
CA ARG A 47 4.11 17.21 3.43
C ARG A 47 5.41 17.08 2.64
N HIS A 48 5.72 18.05 1.78
CA HIS A 48 7.03 18.04 1.13
C HIS A 48 8.08 18.62 2.09
N ILE A 49 8.99 17.81 2.62
CA ILE A 49 10.14 18.28 3.39
C ILE A 49 11.11 18.93 2.40
N GLY A 50 11.17 20.26 2.38
CA GLY A 50 12.20 20.99 1.66
C GLY A 50 13.60 20.74 2.26
N THR A 51 14.65 21.04 1.50
CA THR A 51 16.06 20.95 1.96
C THR A 51 16.42 21.94 3.08
N ARG A 52 15.51 22.89 3.37
CA ARG A 52 15.52 23.75 4.57
C ARG A 52 14.23 23.45 5.32
N ALA A 53 14.32 23.34 6.64
CA ALA A 53 13.31 22.85 7.61
C ALA A 53 11.87 23.42 7.55
N ALA A 54 11.46 24.14 6.51
CA ALA A 54 10.08 24.53 6.28
C ALA A 54 9.35 23.44 5.50
N GLU A 55 8.31 22.89 6.09
CA GLU A 55 7.39 21.96 5.44
C GLU A 55 6.51 22.73 4.44
N HIS A 56 6.52 22.30 3.18
CA HIS A 56 5.65 22.86 2.15
C HIS A 56 4.39 22.01 2.02
N ALA A 57 3.23 22.66 2.13
CA ALA A 57 1.93 22.02 2.02
C ALA A 57 1.37 22.20 0.60
N LEU A 58 1.51 21.17 -0.25
CA LEU A 58 0.94 21.18 -1.61
C LEU A 58 -0.45 20.51 -1.60
N PRO A 59 -1.50 21.16 -2.14
CA PRO A 59 -2.83 20.57 -2.15
C PRO A 59 -2.83 19.26 -2.93
N VAL A 60 -3.41 18.21 -2.34
CA VAL A 60 -3.55 16.91 -3.00
C VAL A 60 -4.74 16.92 -3.95
N ARG A 61 -4.82 15.88 -4.79
CA ARG A 61 -6.00 15.68 -5.63
C ARG A 61 -7.24 15.35 -4.76
N PRO A 62 -8.47 15.72 -5.19
CA PRO A 62 -9.67 15.51 -4.38
C PRO A 62 -9.97 14.05 -3.99
N ASP A 63 -9.62 13.10 -4.85
CA ASP A 63 -9.74 11.65 -4.61
C ASP A 63 -8.81 11.19 -3.49
N VAL A 64 -7.58 11.69 -3.45
CA VAL A 64 -6.62 11.46 -2.36
C VAL A 64 -7.12 12.07 -1.06
N ALA A 65 -7.60 13.31 -1.09
CA ALA A 65 -8.13 14.00 0.09
C ALA A 65 -9.31 13.22 0.71
N ALA A 66 -10.26 12.79 -0.12
CA ALA A 66 -11.39 11.98 0.32
C ALA A 66 -10.94 10.66 0.95
N THR A 67 -9.96 9.98 0.34
CA THR A 67 -9.41 8.72 0.86
C THR A 67 -8.70 8.93 2.20
N VAL A 68 -7.95 10.02 2.39
CA VAL A 68 -7.31 10.36 3.68
C VAL A 68 -8.35 10.56 4.78
N HIS A 69 -9.42 11.34 4.53
CA HIS A 69 -10.50 11.53 5.51
C HIS A 69 -11.26 10.23 5.82
N GLN A 70 -11.49 9.38 4.82
CA GLN A 70 -12.08 8.06 5.03
C GLN A 70 -11.19 7.18 5.90
N LEU A 71 -9.87 7.16 5.67
CA LEU A 71 -8.92 6.39 6.47
C LEU A 71 -8.76 6.94 7.90
N LEU A 72 -8.85 8.25 8.10
CA LEU A 72 -8.93 8.87 9.43
C LEU A 72 -10.20 8.43 10.17
N THR A 73 -11.35 8.48 9.48
CA THR A 73 -12.64 8.03 10.04
C THR A 73 -12.63 6.54 10.39
N ALA A 74 -11.97 5.72 9.56
CA ALA A 74 -11.80 4.29 9.78
C ALA A 74 -10.72 3.96 10.84
N GLY A 75 -10.04 4.96 11.41
CA GLY A 75 -8.97 4.76 12.40
C GLY A 75 -7.70 4.10 11.83
N ARG A 76 -7.55 4.09 10.50
CA ARG A 76 -6.36 3.56 9.80
C ARG A 76 -5.27 4.63 9.66
N LEU A 77 -5.65 5.89 9.76
CA LEU A 77 -4.78 7.05 9.97
C LEU A 77 -5.22 7.76 11.26
N VAL A 78 -4.33 8.56 11.86
CA VAL A 78 -4.60 9.36 13.07
C VAL A 78 -4.07 10.78 12.91
N HIS A 79 -4.61 11.66 13.73
CA HIS A 79 -4.07 13.01 13.91
C HIS A 79 -2.76 12.93 14.70
N GLY A 80 -1.70 13.41 14.07
CA GLY A 80 -0.35 13.50 14.58
C GLY A 80 -0.06 14.83 15.28
N PRO A 81 1.23 15.20 15.44
CA PRO A 81 1.60 16.45 16.07
C PRO A 81 1.15 17.66 15.25
N ARG A 82 1.02 18.82 15.92
CA ARG A 82 0.83 20.10 15.25
C ARG A 82 2.14 20.58 14.66
N LEU A 83 2.07 21.11 13.45
CA LEU A 83 3.21 21.54 12.64
C LEU A 83 2.94 22.94 12.07
N THR A 84 4.02 23.66 11.83
CA THR A 84 3.96 24.94 11.13
C THR A 84 4.29 24.70 9.66
N VAL A 85 3.31 24.91 8.78
CA VAL A 85 3.48 24.72 7.34
C VAL A 85 3.51 26.04 6.61
N THR A 86 4.13 26.04 5.43
CA THR A 86 4.04 27.14 4.48
C THR A 86 3.17 26.74 3.29
N VAL A 87 2.18 27.58 2.98
CA VAL A 87 1.31 27.46 1.80
C VAL A 87 1.65 28.63 0.88
N ASP A 88 2.03 28.34 -0.36
CA ASP A 88 2.41 29.35 -1.37
C ASP A 88 3.46 30.37 -0.87
N GLY A 89 4.43 29.88 -0.08
CA GLY A 89 5.52 30.71 0.47
C GLY A 89 5.13 31.60 1.64
N ARG A 90 3.90 31.48 2.17
CA ARG A 90 3.44 32.16 3.38
C ARG A 90 3.25 31.15 4.49
N THR A 91 3.73 31.49 5.69
CA THR A 91 3.42 30.70 6.89
C THR A 91 1.92 30.78 7.15
N GLU A 92 1.29 29.64 7.32
CA GLU A 92 -0.12 29.61 7.71
C GLU A 92 -0.28 30.23 9.11
N PRO A 93 -1.29 31.10 9.33
CA PRO A 93 -1.56 31.62 10.67
C PRO A 93 -2.10 30.56 11.64
N GLU A 94 -2.72 29.51 11.11
CA GLU A 94 -3.20 28.36 11.87
C GLU A 94 -2.16 27.23 11.88
N SER A 95 -2.19 26.37 12.90
CA SER A 95 -1.29 25.22 12.98
C SER A 95 -1.87 24.05 12.19
N ALA A 96 -1.12 23.52 11.23
CA ALA A 96 -1.49 22.29 10.54
C ALA A 96 -1.34 21.09 11.48
N THR A 97 -2.11 20.04 11.23
CA THR A 97 -2.03 18.78 11.96
C THR A 97 -1.43 17.72 11.05
N ALA A 98 -0.34 17.08 11.45
CA ALA A 98 0.21 15.96 10.70
C ALA A 98 -0.83 14.83 10.64
N VAL A 99 -0.84 14.09 9.53
CA VAL A 99 -1.55 12.82 9.46
C VAL A 99 -0.51 11.73 9.69
N ASP A 100 -0.70 10.98 10.77
CA ASP A 100 0.14 9.86 11.14
C ASP A 100 -0.60 8.55 10.93
N ILE A 101 0.16 7.46 10.99
CA ILE A 101 -0.41 6.11 11.06
C ILE A 101 -0.46 5.76 12.56
N PRO A 102 -1.61 5.27 13.10
CA PRO A 102 -1.72 4.93 14.50
C PRO A 102 -0.55 4.05 14.94
N ALA A 103 -0.03 4.25 16.16
CA ALA A 103 0.97 3.37 16.75
C ALA A 103 0.48 1.92 16.91
N VAL A 104 -0.81 1.66 16.71
CA VAL A 104 -1.41 0.32 16.61
C VAL A 104 -1.59 -0.14 15.15
N ALA A 105 -1.58 0.80 14.19
CA ALA A 105 -1.40 0.54 12.77
C ALA A 105 0.08 0.58 12.35
N THR A 106 1.01 0.45 13.31
CA THR A 106 2.32 -0.18 13.05
C THR A 106 2.15 -1.69 12.84
N THR A 107 1.32 -2.04 11.87
CA THR A 107 1.51 -3.23 11.04
C THR A 107 1.73 -2.76 9.59
N GLY A 108 2.52 -1.69 9.41
CA GLY A 108 3.66 -1.94 8.53
C GLY A 108 4.42 -3.09 9.14
N PRO A 109 4.82 -4.12 8.38
CA PRO A 109 5.60 -5.20 8.96
C PRO A 109 6.71 -4.51 9.76
N GLN A 110 6.68 -4.67 11.09
CA GLN A 110 7.93 -4.63 11.85
C GLN A 110 8.88 -5.46 10.99
N PRO A 111 10.14 -5.04 10.77
CA PRO A 111 11.05 -5.90 10.04
C PRO A 111 11.04 -7.22 10.82
N GLY A 112 10.26 -8.18 10.32
CA GLY A 112 10.16 -9.48 10.91
C GLY A 112 11.55 -10.06 10.85
N ASP A 113 11.76 -11.14 11.57
CA ASP A 113 13.03 -11.82 11.49
C ASP A 113 13.43 -11.97 10.03
N ARG A 114 14.67 -11.60 9.75
CA ARG A 114 15.20 -11.70 8.39
C ARG A 114 15.34 -13.18 8.11
N LEU A 115 14.59 -13.64 7.13
CA LEU A 115 14.59 -15.03 6.74
C LEU A 115 15.09 -15.16 5.32
N LEU A 116 15.87 -16.22 5.12
CA LEU A 116 16.18 -16.73 3.80
C LEU A 116 14.89 -17.27 3.18
N VAL A 117 14.59 -16.79 1.97
CA VAL A 117 13.47 -17.26 1.16
C VAL A 117 14.02 -17.84 -0.13
N HIS A 118 13.63 -19.08 -0.43
CA HIS A 118 13.99 -19.75 -1.66
C HIS A 118 12.86 -19.61 -2.67
N VAL A 119 13.23 -19.33 -3.91
CA VAL A 119 12.34 -19.38 -5.06
C VAL A 119 12.88 -20.39 -6.05
N ASP A 120 12.12 -21.45 -6.30
CA ASP A 120 12.42 -22.44 -7.32
C ASP A 120 11.61 -22.14 -8.58
N VAL A 121 12.29 -21.75 -9.66
CA VAL A 121 11.66 -21.46 -10.95
C VAL A 121 11.49 -22.78 -11.73
N VAL A 122 10.36 -23.43 -11.50
CA VAL A 122 9.98 -24.72 -12.11
C VAL A 122 9.79 -24.63 -13.62
N ARG A 123 9.28 -23.50 -14.11
CA ARG A 123 9.18 -23.21 -15.56
C ARG A 123 9.13 -21.70 -15.80
N PRO A 124 9.38 -21.23 -17.03
CA PRO A 124 9.22 -19.82 -17.35
C PRO A 124 7.83 -19.31 -16.97
N GLY A 125 7.79 -18.33 -16.07
CA GLY A 125 6.55 -17.76 -15.55
C GLY A 125 5.90 -18.50 -14.37
N LEU A 126 6.53 -19.53 -13.79
CA LEU A 126 6.07 -20.14 -12.55
C LEU A 126 7.25 -20.34 -11.60
N GLY A 127 7.17 -19.73 -10.42
CA GLY A 127 8.12 -19.93 -9.33
C GLY A 127 7.39 -20.44 -8.08
N LEU A 128 7.98 -21.41 -7.39
CA LEU A 128 7.52 -21.88 -6.08
C LEU A 128 8.36 -21.21 -5.00
N VAL A 129 7.70 -20.63 -4.00
CA VAL A 129 8.36 -19.95 -2.89
C VAL A 129 8.30 -20.85 -1.67
N THR A 130 9.43 -21.01 -1.00
CA THR A 130 9.51 -21.74 0.27
C THR A 130 10.36 -20.99 1.29
N CYS A 131 9.92 -21.01 2.53
CA CYS A 131 10.69 -20.51 3.66
C CYS A 131 10.61 -21.50 4.83
N SER A 132 11.69 -22.25 5.05
CA SER A 132 11.76 -23.33 6.05
C SER A 132 11.71 -22.81 7.49
N VAL A 133 12.18 -21.59 7.72
CA VAL A 133 12.24 -20.98 9.06
C VAL A 133 10.95 -20.24 9.41
N GLY A 134 10.28 -19.67 8.41
CA GLY A 134 9.04 -18.91 8.58
C GLY A 134 7.77 -19.74 8.42
N ASP A 135 7.91 -21.03 8.10
CA ASP A 135 6.83 -21.99 7.86
C ASP A 135 5.75 -21.48 6.89
N PHE A 136 6.17 -20.93 5.75
CA PHE A 136 5.26 -20.48 4.70
C PHE A 136 5.74 -20.89 3.31
N SER A 137 4.80 -20.96 2.38
CA SER A 137 5.05 -21.28 0.98
C SER A 137 4.04 -20.59 0.07
N GLY A 138 4.27 -20.64 -1.24
CA GLY A 138 3.32 -20.07 -2.20
C GLY A 138 3.82 -20.15 -3.63
N SER A 139 3.10 -19.53 -4.54
CA SER A 139 3.40 -19.51 -5.98
C SER A 139 3.54 -18.09 -6.51
N ILE A 140 4.40 -17.94 -7.51
CA ILE A 140 4.55 -16.73 -8.29
C ILE A 140 4.25 -17.09 -9.75
N ILE A 141 3.12 -16.63 -10.27
CA ILE A 141 2.60 -16.99 -11.59
C ILE A 141 2.63 -15.77 -12.51
N ARG A 142 3.24 -15.90 -13.69
CA ARG A 142 3.26 -14.84 -14.69
C ARG A 142 1.94 -14.85 -15.46
N GLU A 143 1.18 -13.77 -15.31
CA GLU A 143 -0.07 -13.53 -16.01
C GLU A 143 -0.06 -12.14 -16.67
N SER A 144 -0.37 -12.10 -17.98
CA SER A 144 -0.51 -10.84 -18.75
C SER A 144 0.69 -9.87 -18.62
N GLY A 145 1.91 -10.42 -18.53
CA GLY A 145 3.13 -9.61 -18.40
C GLY A 145 3.50 -9.18 -16.98
N THR A 146 2.69 -9.53 -15.97
CA THR A 146 2.94 -9.29 -14.55
C THR A 146 3.06 -10.61 -13.79
N TYR A 147 3.59 -10.59 -12.56
CA TYR A 147 3.65 -11.79 -11.71
C TYR A 147 2.61 -11.71 -10.60
N LEU A 148 1.61 -12.58 -10.61
CA LEU A 148 0.73 -12.80 -9.47
C LEU A 148 1.46 -13.54 -8.37
N VAL A 149 1.18 -13.18 -7.12
CA VAL A 149 1.70 -13.84 -5.93
C VAL A 149 0.54 -14.49 -5.21
N GLU A 150 0.64 -15.79 -5.01
CA GLU A 150 -0.36 -16.64 -4.36
C GLU A 150 0.22 -17.26 -3.10
N THR A 151 -0.62 -17.43 -2.08
CA THR A 151 -0.31 -18.15 -0.84
C THR A 151 -0.38 -19.66 -1.04
N GLU A 152 0.01 -20.43 -0.02
CA GLU A 152 -0.16 -21.87 0.07
C GLU A 152 -1.62 -22.35 -0.07
N THR A 153 -2.59 -21.49 0.23
CA THR A 153 -4.03 -21.74 0.09
C THR A 153 -4.57 -21.40 -1.30
N GLY A 154 -3.76 -20.76 -2.17
CA GLY A 154 -4.15 -20.31 -3.49
C GLY A 154 -4.79 -18.91 -3.53
N ASP A 155 -4.68 -18.13 -2.45
CA ASP A 155 -5.20 -16.77 -2.40
C ASP A 155 -4.22 -15.79 -3.05
N VAL A 156 -4.70 -14.95 -3.97
CA VAL A 156 -3.87 -13.94 -4.64
C VAL A 156 -3.70 -12.72 -3.73
N ILE A 157 -2.47 -12.48 -3.29
CA ILE A 157 -2.12 -11.37 -2.38
C ILE A 157 -1.54 -10.15 -3.10
N GLY A 158 -1.36 -10.23 -4.43
CA GLY A 158 -1.09 -9.07 -5.27
C GLY A 158 -0.08 -9.30 -6.40
N ARG A 159 0.28 -8.21 -7.08
CA ARG A 159 1.10 -8.22 -8.31
C ARG A 159 2.53 -7.78 -8.09
N ALA A 160 3.48 -8.52 -8.63
CA ALA A 160 4.92 -8.28 -8.59
C ALA A 160 5.52 -8.08 -9.99
N ARG A 161 6.69 -7.43 -10.01
CA ARG A 161 7.48 -7.15 -11.23
C ARG A 161 8.53 -8.23 -11.53
N SER A 162 8.80 -9.13 -10.58
CA SER A 162 9.79 -10.20 -10.68
C SER A 162 9.55 -11.25 -9.59
N TYR A 163 10.18 -12.42 -9.73
CA TYR A 163 10.18 -13.46 -8.69
C TYR A 163 10.68 -12.94 -7.33
N ARG A 164 11.78 -12.18 -7.31
CA ARG A 164 12.30 -11.56 -6.08
C ARG A 164 11.26 -10.67 -5.40
N ALA A 165 10.61 -9.80 -6.17
CA ALA A 165 9.58 -8.91 -5.64
C ALA A 165 8.33 -9.67 -5.18
N GLY A 166 8.02 -10.80 -5.82
CA GLY A 166 6.94 -11.69 -5.40
C GLY A 166 7.24 -12.38 -4.07
N ALA A 167 8.43 -12.95 -3.93
CA ALA A 167 8.88 -13.60 -2.70
C ALA A 167 8.96 -12.63 -1.52
N GLU A 168 9.46 -11.41 -1.73
CA GLU A 168 9.42 -10.36 -0.72
C GLU A 168 7.99 -10.00 -0.30
N ARG A 169 7.05 -9.96 -1.25
CA ARG A 169 5.63 -9.69 -0.94
C ARG A 169 5.02 -10.83 -0.14
N LEU A 170 5.29 -12.08 -0.52
CA LEU A 170 4.81 -13.25 0.21
C LEU A 170 5.36 -13.26 1.64
N ALA A 171 6.67 -13.06 1.82
CA ALA A 171 7.27 -12.95 3.15
C ALA A 171 6.61 -11.85 4.00
N ARG A 172 6.36 -10.67 3.42
CA ARG A 172 5.66 -9.57 4.13
C ARG A 172 4.23 -9.93 4.50
N HIS A 173 3.52 -10.71 3.66
CA HIS A 173 2.18 -11.18 3.96
C HIS A 173 2.16 -12.07 5.21
N HIS A 174 3.17 -12.92 5.40
CA HIS A 174 3.35 -13.74 6.60
C HIS A 174 4.06 -13.01 7.76
N GLY A 175 4.29 -11.69 7.66
CA GLY A 175 4.88 -10.89 8.73
C GLY A 175 6.42 -10.91 8.80
N PHE A 176 7.10 -11.47 7.80
CA PHE A 176 8.56 -11.59 7.74
C PHE A 176 9.22 -10.60 6.77
N ARG A 177 10.55 -10.50 6.86
CA ARG A 177 11.37 -9.81 5.87
C ARG A 177 12.23 -10.82 5.13
N ALA A 178 12.03 -10.93 3.82
CA ALA A 178 12.92 -11.72 2.97
C ALA A 178 14.26 -10.99 2.81
N ASP A 179 15.33 -11.54 3.40
CA ASP A 179 16.71 -11.05 3.28
C ASP A 179 17.68 -12.15 3.79
N PRO A 180 18.31 -12.95 2.90
CA PRO A 180 18.32 -12.85 1.44
C PRO A 180 17.16 -13.59 0.74
N VAL A 181 16.96 -13.29 -0.56
CA VAL A 181 16.14 -14.11 -1.49
C VAL A 181 17.06 -14.83 -2.46
N GLU A 182 17.03 -16.15 -2.40
CA GLU A 182 17.76 -17.05 -3.30
C GLU A 182 16.80 -17.56 -4.38
N ILE A 183 17.21 -17.47 -5.64
CA ILE A 183 16.40 -17.88 -6.78
C ILE A 183 17.16 -18.99 -7.50
N GLU A 184 16.68 -20.20 -7.31
CA GLU A 184 17.12 -21.37 -8.06
C GLU A 184 16.33 -21.43 -9.35
N HIS A 185 17.02 -21.71 -10.44
CA HIS A 185 16.40 -21.91 -11.75
C HIS A 185 16.69 -23.35 -12.15
N GLU A 186 15.67 -24.19 -12.30
CA GLU A 186 15.80 -25.37 -13.15
C GLU A 186 15.87 -24.89 -14.61
N HIS A 187 17.08 -24.66 -15.11
CA HIS A 187 17.30 -24.51 -16.55
C HIS A 187 17.47 -25.90 -17.19
N GLU A 188 16.50 -26.22 -18.06
CA GLU A 188 16.51 -27.24 -19.11
C GLU A 188 16.39 -28.72 -18.72
N VAL A 189 15.15 -29.21 -18.81
CA VAL A 189 14.84 -30.20 -19.85
C VAL A 189 13.70 -29.67 -20.73
N TYR A 190 13.95 -28.65 -21.54
CA TYR A 190 13.15 -28.39 -22.74
C TYR A 190 14.05 -27.81 -23.83
N GLY A 191 14.65 -28.73 -24.59
CA GLY A 191 14.90 -28.51 -26.01
C GLY A 191 13.62 -28.66 -26.83
#